data_AF-A0A968WV54-F1
#
_entry.id   AF-A0A968WV54-F1
#
_cell.length_a   1.000
_cell.length_b   1.000
_cell.length_c   1.000
_cell.angle_alpha   90.00
_cell.angle_beta   90.00
_cell.angle_gamma   90.00
#
_symmetry.space_group_name_H-M   'P 1'
#
loop_
_entity.id
_entity.type
_entity.pdbx_description
1 polymer ?
#
loop_
_entity_poly.entity_id
_entity_poly.type
_entity_poly.pdbx_seq_one_letter_code
_entity_poly.pdbx_strand_id
1 'polypeptide(L)' 'MKDRRPRMAKTLEIRETPLRVLHQQQIVLLRDWREHLTQERTAEANSLLPQLLLSINAIASGLRTTG' A
#
# COMPACT_ATOMS: atom_id res chain seq x y z
N MET A 1 -17.56 18.88 4.67
CA MET A 1 -16.79 18.61 3.41
C MET A 1 -17.65 17.93 2.33
N LYS A 2 -18.53 16.96 2.66
CA LYS A 2 -19.37 16.24 1.67
C LYS A 2 -20.33 17.12 0.86
N ASP A 3 -20.92 18.16 1.45
CA ASP A 3 -21.91 19.02 0.75
C ASP A 3 -21.34 19.99 -0.29
N ARG A 4 -20.02 20.27 -0.28
CA ARG A 4 -19.43 21.28 -1.18
C ARG A 4 -18.85 20.69 -2.48
N ARG A 5 -18.48 19.40 -2.51
CA ARG A 5 -17.82 18.75 -3.68
C ARG A 5 -18.18 17.25 -3.80
N PRO A 6 -19.44 16.92 -4.11
CA PRO A 6 -19.94 15.54 -4.10
C PRO A 6 -19.22 14.59 -5.07
N ARG A 7 -18.76 15.08 -6.24
CA ARG A 7 -18.01 14.27 -7.22
C ARG A 7 -16.62 13.86 -6.72
N MET A 8 -15.95 14.74 -5.97
CA MET A 8 -14.62 14.47 -5.41
C MET A 8 -14.72 13.47 -4.25
N ALA A 9 -15.72 13.64 -3.37
CA ALA A 9 -16.01 12.69 -2.29
C ALA A 9 -16.33 11.28 -2.83
N LYS A 10 -17.17 11.18 -3.86
CA LYS A 10 -17.49 9.90 -4.51
C LYS A 10 -16.26 9.23 -5.13
N THR A 11 -15.34 10.02 -5.71
CA THR A 11 -14.08 9.49 -6.27
C THR A 11 -13.13 8.99 -5.17
N LEU A 12 -13.12 9.65 -4.01
CA LEU A 12 -12.33 9.22 -2.85
C LEU A 12 -12.89 7.91 -2.26
N GLU A 13 -14.21 7.81 -2.07
CA GLU A 13 -14.88 6.61 -1.55
C GLU A 13 -14.63 5.38 -2.42
N ILE A 14 -14.65 5.54 -3.76
CA ILE A 14 -14.36 4.44 -4.70
C ILE A 14 -12.91 3.92 -4.53
N ARG A 15 -11.98 4.80 -4.15
CA ARG A 15 -10.55 4.46 -3.99
C ARG A 15 -10.20 3.92 -2.61
N GLU A 16 -11.00 4.26 -1.59
CA GLU A 16 -10.73 3.89 -0.21
C GLU A 16 -10.74 2.35 -0.02
N THR A 17 -11.72 1.67 -0.61
CA THR A 17 -11.85 0.21 -0.46
C THR A 17 -10.68 -0.55 -1.10
N PRO A 18 -10.29 -0.29 -2.37
CA PRO A 18 -9.08 -0.87 -2.96
C PRO A 18 -7.79 -0.51 -2.20
N LEU A 19 -7.65 0.73 -1.72
CA LEU A 19 -6.48 1.16 -0.96
C LEU A 19 -6.34 0.41 0.36
N ARG A 20 -7.45 0.11 1.03
CA ARG A 20 -7.45 -0.68 2.26
C ARG A 20 -6.95 -2.10 2.02
N VAL A 21 -7.38 -2.73 0.92
CA VAL A 21 -6.91 -4.06 0.51
C VAL A 21 -5.42 -4.04 0.20
N LEU A 22 -4.96 -3.07 -0.60
CA LEU A 22 -3.54 -2.91 -0.93
C LEU A 22 -2.68 -2.67 0.32
N HIS A 23 -3.17 -1.88 1.27
CA HIS A 23 -2.47 -1.63 2.52
C HIS A 23 -2.36 -2.90 3.37
N GLN A 24 -3.43 -3.70 3.44
CA GLN A 24 -3.39 -4.97 4.17
C GLN A 24 -2.40 -5.96 3.55
N GLN A 25 -2.33 -6.01 2.22
CA GLN A 25 -1.33 -6.81 1.49
C GLN A 25 0.10 -6.32 1.76
N GLN A 26 0.32 -5.00 1.77
CA GLN A 26 1.62 -4.42 2.13
C GLN A 26 2.05 -4.78 3.55
N ILE A 27 1.14 -4.79 4.53
CA ILE A 27 1.44 -5.21 5.90
C ILE A 27 1.92 -6.65 5.94
N VAL A 28 1.26 -7.56 5.21
CA VAL A 28 1.68 -8.97 5.14
C VAL A 28 3.06 -9.08 4.51
N LEU A 29 3.30 -8.43 3.35
CA LEU A 29 4.60 -8.41 2.69
C LEU A 29 5.72 -7.88 3.58
N LEU A 30 5.45 -6.83 4.37
CA LEU A 30 6.42 -6.26 5.31
C LEU A 30 6.74 -7.22 6.46
N ARG A 31 5.76 -8.00 6.93
CA ARG A 31 5.99 -9.01 7.98
C ARG A 31 6.89 -10.12 7.45
N ASP A 32 6.57 -10.66 6.28
CA ASP A 32 7.35 -11.75 5.66
C ASP A 32 8.77 -11.29 5.34
N TRP A 33 8.92 -10.08 4.77
CA TRP A 33 10.24 -9.50 4.51
C TRP A 33 11.08 -9.33 5.78
N ARG A 34 10.48 -8.83 6.86
CA ARG A 34 11.17 -8.70 8.15
C ARG A 34 11.53 -10.06 8.74
N GLU A 35 10.65 -11.06 8.63
CA GLU A 35 10.94 -12.42 9.09
C GLU A 35 12.15 -13.01 8.35
N HIS A 36 12.21 -12.89 7.03
CA HIS A 36 13.36 -13.33 6.24
C HIS A 36 14.65 -12.63 6.68
N LEU A 37 14.61 -11.32 6.94
CA LEU A 37 15.78 -10.60 7.46
C LEU A 37 16.23 -11.12 8.84
N THR A 38 15.29 -11.37 9.75
CA THR A 38 15.62 -11.91 11.09
C THR A 38 16.20 -13.33 11.05
N GLN A 39 15.90 -14.08 9.99
CA GLN A 39 16.40 -15.44 9.77
C GLN A 39 17.65 -15.45 8.88
N GLU A 40 18.24 -14.29 8.59
CA GLU A 40 19.42 -14.11 7.71
C GLU A 40 19.20 -14.62 6.26
N ARG A 41 17.94 -14.80 5.85
CA ARG A 41 17.49 -15.26 4.53
C ARG A 41 17.48 -14.11 3.52
N THR A 42 18.67 -13.59 3.24
CA THR A 42 18.86 -12.36 2.45
C THR A 42 18.34 -12.51 1.01
N ALA A 43 18.48 -13.68 0.40
CA ALA A 43 18.00 -13.91 -0.97
C ALA A 43 16.47 -13.84 -1.05
N GLU A 44 15.78 -14.47 -0.11
CA GLU A 44 14.33 -14.47 0.01
C GLU A 44 13.80 -13.06 0.34
N ALA A 45 14.45 -12.36 1.27
CA ALA A 45 14.14 -10.95 1.55
C ALA A 45 14.30 -10.07 0.28
N ASN A 46 15.38 -10.25 -0.48
CA ASN A 46 15.61 -9.52 -1.72
C ASN A 46 14.56 -9.85 -2.79
N SER A 47 14.06 -11.08 -2.83
CA SER A 47 13.00 -11.48 -3.77
C SER A 47 11.65 -10.78 -3.51
N LEU A 48 11.40 -10.33 -2.28
CA LEU A 48 10.19 -9.59 -1.90
C LEU A 48 10.28 -8.08 -2.17
N LEU A 49 11.48 -7.53 -2.36
CA LEU A 49 11.67 -6.09 -2.56
C LEU A 49 10.88 -5.51 -3.75
N PRO A 50 10.85 -6.15 -4.94
CA PRO A 50 10.05 -5.62 -6.05
C PRO A 50 8.55 -5.51 -5.73
N GLN A 51 8.00 -6.47 -5.00
CA GLN A 51 6.59 -6.46 -4.60
C GLN A 51 6.30 -5.38 -3.55
N LEU A 52 7.21 -5.19 -2.58
CA LEU A 52 7.13 -4.09 -1.62
C LEU A 52 7.15 -2.73 -2.32
N LEU A 53 8.08 -2.51 -3.25
CA LEU A 53 8.16 -1.27 -4.02
C LEU A 53 6.91 -1.02 -4.84
N LEU A 54 6.36 -2.06 -5.48
CA LEU A 54 5.09 -1.96 -6.20
C LEU A 54 3.94 -1.54 -5.26
N SER A 55 3.85 -2.14 -4.07
CA SER A 55 2.81 -1.79 -3.09
C SER A 55 2.90 -0.33 -2.63
N ILE A 56 4.11 0.17 -2.39
CA ILE A 56 4.36 1.57 -1.98
C ILE A 56 3.90 2.52 -3.10
N ASN A 57 4.32 2.25 -4.33
CA ASN A 57 3.97 3.07 -5.49
C ASN A 57 2.45 3.08 -5.75
N ALA A 58 1.79 1.93 -5.61
CA ALA A 58 0.34 1.82 -5.79
C ALA A 58 -0.44 2.61 -4.74
N ILE A 59 -0.03 2.54 -3.47
CA ILE A 59 -0.65 3.28 -2.36
C ILE A 59 -0.43 4.78 -2.53
N ALA A 60 0.80 5.21 -2.83
CA ALA A 60 1.13 6.63 -3.05
C ALA A 60 0.29 7.23 -4.20
N SER A 61 0.16 6.51 -5.31
CA SER A 61 -0.67 6.92 -6.45
C SER A 61 -2.15 7.07 -6.07
N GLY A 62 -2.68 6.15 -5.26
CA GLY A 62 -4.08 6.20 -4.83
C GLY A 62 -4.38 7.28 -3.80
N LEU A 63 -3.45 7.57 -2.87
CA LEU A 63 -3.59 8.60 -1.84
C LEU A 63 -3.46 10.04 -2.37
N ARG A 64 -2.74 10.24 -3.50
CA ARG A 64 -2.51 11.55 -4.12
C ARG A 64 -1.83 12.54 -3.14
N THR A 65 -2.31 13.78 -3.09
CA THR A 65 -1.74 14.88 -2.30
C THR A 65 -2.19 14.78 -0.84
N THR A 66 -1.26 14.55 0.07
CA THR A 66 -1.50 14.45 1.52
C THR A 66 -0.82 15.55 2.34
N GLY A 67 -0.09 16.46 1.69
CA GLY A 67 0.63 17.59 2.30
C GLY A 67 -0.04 18.93 2.10
#